data_AF-A0A7J0ELZ8-F1
#
_entry.id   AF-A0A7J0ELZ8-F1
#
_cell.length_a   1.000
_cell.length_b   1.000
_cell.length_c   1.000
_cell.angle_alpha   90.00
_cell.angle_beta   90.00
_cell.angle_gamma   90.00
#
_symmetry.space_group_name_H-M   'P 1'
#
loop_
_entity.id
_entity.type
_entity.pdbx_description
1 polymer ?
#
loop_
_entity_poly.entity_id
_entity_poly.type
_entity_poly.pdbx_seq_one_letter_code
_entity_poly.pdbx_strand_id
1 'polypeptide(L)'
;MCTKQPWFGLVCPRNVQLDELHWIAHITHKNPQHFPNPEKFDPTRFEGNGPAPYTFVPFGAGPRMCPGNEYARLAILVFMHNVVTNFGWEKLLHNEKIVSDPIPRPTQGLPIRLYRHHKIIT
;
A
#
# COMPACT_ATOMS: atom_id res chain seq x y z
N MET A 1 9.75 -0.65 -32.16
CA MET A 1 8.34 -0.96 -32.50
C MET A 1 7.59 -1.25 -31.21
N CYS A 2 7.01 -0.24 -30.56
CA CYS A 2 6.03 -0.45 -29.49
C CYS A 2 4.66 -0.45 -30.19
N THR A 3 3.96 -1.58 -30.14
CA THR A 3 2.64 -1.77 -30.75
C THR A 3 1.66 -0.76 -30.14
N LYS A 4 1.12 0.11 -30.99
CA LYS A 4 0.03 1.02 -30.65
C LYS A 4 -1.17 0.20 -30.18
N GLN A 5 -1.44 0.18 -28.89
CA GLN A 5 -2.78 -0.14 -28.38
C GLN A 5 -3.44 1.18 -27.99
N PRO A 6 -4.65 1.47 -28.52
CA PRO A 6 -5.33 2.72 -28.26
C PRO A 6 -5.96 2.65 -26.87
N TRP A 7 -5.32 3.24 -25.87
CA TRP A 7 -5.98 3.57 -24.62
C TRP A 7 -6.70 4.91 -24.83
N PHE A 8 -8.03 4.86 -24.96
CA PHE A 8 -8.93 6.03 -24.86
C PHE A 8 -8.62 7.23 -25.79
N GLY A 9 -8.11 7.01 -27.00
CA GLY A 9 -7.87 8.11 -27.96
C GLY A 9 -6.83 9.15 -27.51
N LEU A 10 -6.10 8.89 -26.43
CA LEU A 10 -5.06 9.77 -25.92
C LEU A 10 -3.72 9.31 -26.50
N VAL A 11 -3.09 10.19 -27.29
CA VAL A 11 -1.73 9.98 -27.78
C VAL A 11 -0.77 10.30 -26.66
N CYS A 12 -0.08 9.29 -26.11
CA CYS A 12 1.01 9.51 -25.16
C CYS A 12 2.15 10.30 -25.85
N PRO A 13 2.43 11.54 -25.44
CA PRO A 13 3.53 12.32 -25.99
C PRO A 13 4.86 11.61 -25.74
N ARG A 14 5.75 11.59 -26.75
CA ARG A 14 7.04 10.87 -26.73
C ARG A 14 7.97 11.21 -25.56
N ASN A 15 7.73 12.33 -24.87
CA ASN A 15 8.58 12.87 -23.80
C ASN A 15 7.81 13.13 -22.49
N VAL A 16 6.71 12.43 -22.21
CA VAL A 16 6.12 12.49 -20.87
C VAL A 16 7.09 11.81 -19.91
N GLN A 17 7.79 12.63 -19.14
CA GLN A 17 8.42 12.17 -17.91
C GLN A 17 7.27 11.74 -17.00
N LEU A 18 7.19 10.45 -16.68
CA LEU A 18 6.28 9.92 -15.65
C LEU A 18 6.87 10.25 -14.27
N ASP A 19 7.22 11.51 -14.04
CA ASP A 19 7.70 12.03 -12.75
C ASP A 19 6.65 11.83 -11.65
N GLU A 20 5.38 11.69 -12.02
CA GLU A 20 4.25 11.41 -11.14
C GLU A 20 3.89 9.92 -10.97
N LEU A 21 4.85 9.00 -11.09
CA LEU A 21 4.64 7.54 -10.91
C LEU A 21 4.03 7.17 -9.55
N HIS A 22 4.29 7.95 -8.50
CA HIS A 22 3.69 7.78 -7.18
C HIS A 22 2.16 7.94 -7.15
N TRP A 23 1.57 8.75 -8.03
CA TRP A 23 0.12 8.97 -8.06
C TRP A 23 -0.64 7.81 -8.70
N ILE A 24 0.01 7.00 -9.54
CA ILE A 24 -0.65 5.89 -10.25
C ILE A 24 -1.27 4.91 -9.25
N ALA A 25 -0.52 4.48 -8.24
CA ALA A 25 -1.04 3.59 -7.21
C ALA A 25 -2.22 4.23 -6.47
N HIS A 26 -2.07 5.51 -6.08
CA HIS A 26 -3.13 6.25 -5.38
C HIS A 26 -4.43 6.35 -6.21
N ILE A 27 -4.32 6.66 -7.50
CA ILE A 27 -5.47 6.80 -8.41
C ILE A 27 -6.14 5.44 -8.63
N THR A 28 -5.37 4.38 -8.91
CA THR A 28 -5.95 3.06 -9.20
C THR A 28 -6.58 2.44 -7.94
N HIS A 29 -5.90 2.52 -6.79
CA HIS A 29 -6.37 1.91 -5.54
C HIS A 29 -7.60 2.63 -4.96
N LYS A 30 -7.81 3.90 -5.34
CA LYS A 30 -8.97 4.69 -4.92
C LYS A 30 -10.10 4.75 -5.95
N ASN A 31 -10.02 3.99 -7.04
CA ASN A 31 -11.11 3.95 -8.02
C ASN A 31 -12.33 3.21 -7.44
N PRO A 32 -13.49 3.88 -7.22
CA PRO A 32 -14.67 3.26 -6.65
C PRO A 32 -15.31 2.18 -7.53
N GLN A 33 -14.99 2.14 -8.84
CA GLN A 33 -15.45 1.08 -9.73
C GLN A 33 -14.79 -0.28 -9.40
N HIS A 34 -13.60 -0.27 -8.82
CA HIS A 34 -12.87 -1.48 -8.42
C HIS A 34 -12.86 -1.67 -6.90
N PHE A 35 -12.89 -0.59 -6.14
CA PHE A 35 -12.84 -0.60 -4.68
C PHE A 35 -13.99 0.23 -4.09
N PRO A 36 -15.17 -0.37 -3.87
CA PRO A 36 -16.28 0.31 -3.21
C PRO A 36 -15.85 0.87 -1.84
N ASN A 37 -16.21 2.12 -1.55
CA ASN A 37 -15.75 2.86 -0.36
C ASN A 37 -14.21 2.83 -0.21
N PRO A 38 -13.46 3.45 -1.14
CA PRO A 38 -12.00 3.33 -1.18
C PRO A 38 -11.29 3.96 0.02
N GLU A 39 -11.91 4.94 0.69
CA GLU A 39 -11.36 5.58 1.89
C GLU A 39 -11.54 4.75 3.17
N LYS A 40 -12.36 3.70 3.13
CA LYS A 40 -12.56 2.80 4.28
C LYS A 40 -11.49 1.71 4.28
N PHE A 41 -10.77 1.57 5.38
CA PHE A 41 -9.90 0.41 5.60
C PHE A 41 -10.76 -0.85 5.84
N ASP A 42 -10.78 -1.74 4.85
CA ASP A 42 -11.56 -2.99 4.89
C ASP A 42 -10.73 -4.14 4.30
N PRO A 43 -10.10 -4.97 5.14
CA PRO A 43 -9.27 -6.09 4.68
C PRO A 43 -10.05 -7.17 3.92
N THR A 44 -11.36 -7.32 4.17
CA THR A 44 -12.18 -8.40 3.61
C THR A 44 -12.29 -8.31 2.08
N ARG A 45 -12.07 -7.13 1.50
CA ARG A 45 -12.05 -6.92 0.03
C ARG A 45 -10.96 -7.71 -0.72
N PHE A 46 -9.97 -8.24 0.01
CA PHE A 46 -8.87 -9.04 -0.56
C PHE A 46 -9.06 -10.54 -0.34
N GLU A 47 -10.19 -10.98 0.23
CA GLU A 47 -10.51 -12.40 0.39
C GLU A 47 -10.96 -13.04 -0.95
N GLY A 48 -10.91 -14.37 -1.02
CA GLY A 48 -11.29 -15.13 -2.21
C GLY A 48 -10.33 -14.92 -3.38
N ASN A 49 -10.87 -14.53 -4.54
CA ASN A 49 -10.10 -14.35 -5.78
C ASN A 49 -9.27 -13.05 -5.80
N GLY A 50 -9.45 -12.17 -4.79
CA GLY A 50 -8.76 -10.89 -4.70
C GLY A 50 -9.23 -9.87 -5.76
N PRO A 51 -8.54 -8.70 -5.83
CA PRO A 51 -8.89 -7.63 -6.76
C PRO A 51 -8.62 -8.02 -8.21
N ALA A 52 -9.37 -7.44 -9.14
CA ALA A 52 -9.19 -7.70 -10.57
C ALA A 52 -7.75 -7.37 -11.03
N PRO A 53 -7.19 -8.09 -12.01
CA PRO A 53 -5.83 -7.85 -12.49
C PRO A 53 -5.59 -6.38 -12.84
N TYR A 54 -4.40 -5.85 -12.49
CA TYR A 54 -3.99 -4.46 -12.73
C TYR A 54 -4.80 -3.37 -11.99
N THR A 55 -5.71 -3.73 -11.09
CA THR A 55 -6.45 -2.74 -10.27
C THR A 55 -5.78 -2.46 -8.92
N PHE A 56 -5.04 -3.43 -8.38
CA PHE A 56 -4.24 -3.26 -7.16
C PHE A 56 -2.75 -3.45 -7.45
N VAL A 57 -2.04 -2.34 -7.64
CA VAL A 57 -0.64 -2.32 -8.12
C VAL A 57 0.32 -1.53 -7.21
N PRO A 58 0.47 -1.89 -5.92
CA PRO A 58 1.25 -1.12 -4.94
C PRO A 58 2.72 -0.96 -5.30
N PHE A 59 3.28 -1.90 -6.06
CA PHE A 59 4.67 -1.84 -6.53
C PHE A 59 4.77 -2.03 -8.05
N GLY A 60 3.77 -1.52 -8.77
CA GLY A 60 3.64 -1.67 -10.22
C GLY A 60 3.09 -3.03 -10.65
N ALA A 61 3.04 -3.26 -11.96
CA ALA A 61 2.52 -4.48 -12.57
C ALA A 61 3.23 -4.81 -13.90
N GLY A 62 3.02 -6.02 -14.41
CA GLY A 62 3.62 -6.49 -15.65
C GLY A 62 5.12 -6.80 -15.54
N PRO A 63 5.85 -6.89 -16.67
CA PRO A 63 7.25 -7.34 -16.69
C PRO A 63 8.25 -6.45 -15.94
N ARG A 64 7.85 -5.21 -15.61
CA ARG A 64 8.65 -4.22 -14.88
C ARG A 64 8.13 -3.99 -13.46
N MET A 65 7.30 -4.90 -12.95
CA MET A 65 6.88 -4.87 -11.54
C MET A 65 8.09 -4.95 -10.61
N CYS A 66 7.95 -4.34 -9.43
CA CYS A 66 9.02 -4.39 -8.43
C CYS A 66 9.36 -5.84 -8.08
N PRO A 67 10.65 -6.23 -8.16
CA PRO A 67 11.07 -7.59 -7.78
C PRO A 67 10.87 -7.85 -6.28
N GLY A 68 10.79 -6.79 -5.46
CA GLY A 68 10.57 -6.87 -4.01
C GLY A 68 9.11 -7.01 -3.59
N ASN A 69 8.14 -7.10 -4.50
CA ASN A 69 6.71 -7.14 -4.14
C ASN A 69 6.37 -8.31 -3.19
N GLU A 70 6.78 -9.53 -3.55
CA GLU A 70 6.53 -10.71 -2.71
C GLU A 70 7.35 -10.69 -1.41
N TYR A 71 8.57 -10.16 -1.47
CA TYR A 71 9.39 -9.98 -0.28
C TYR A 71 8.73 -9.01 0.71
N ALA A 72 8.25 -7.86 0.23
CA ALA A 72 7.56 -6.87 1.05
C ALA A 72 6.32 -7.47 1.70
N ARG A 73 5.53 -8.27 0.97
CA ARG A 73 4.37 -8.98 1.51
C ARG A 73 4.75 -9.90 2.68
N LEU A 74 5.78 -10.73 2.50
CA LEU A 74 6.26 -11.62 3.55
C LEU A 74 6.81 -10.85 4.76
N ALA A 75 7.62 -9.82 4.51
CA ALA A 75 8.19 -8.99 5.56
C ALA A 75 7.10 -8.32 6.42
N ILE A 76 6.05 -7.77 5.78
CA ILE A 76 4.92 -7.16 6.46
C ILE A 76 4.16 -8.20 7.30
N LEU A 77 3.89 -9.40 6.76
CA LEU A 77 3.19 -10.46 7.49
C LEU A 77 3.97 -10.93 8.72
N VAL A 78 5.28 -11.14 8.57
CA VAL A 78 6.16 -11.55 9.68
C VAL A 78 6.22 -10.46 10.75
N PHE A 79 6.35 -9.19 10.33
CA PHE A 79 6.34 -8.05 11.24
C PHE A 79 5.01 -7.97 12.00
N MET A 80 3.87 -8.02 11.31
CA MET A 80 2.55 -7.99 11.93
C MET A 80 2.35 -9.15 12.91
N HIS A 81 2.71 -10.37 12.50
CA HIS A 81 2.62 -11.55 13.37
C HIS A 81 3.43 -11.36 14.65
N ASN A 82 4.69 -10.91 14.52
CA ASN A 82 5.56 -10.71 15.69
C ASN A 82 5.00 -9.64 16.63
N VAL A 83 4.58 -8.51 16.08
CA VAL A 83 4.07 -7.37 16.83
C VAL A 83 2.77 -7.73 17.54
N VAL A 84 1.80 -8.38 16.86
CA VAL A 84 0.51 -8.79 17.45
C VAL A 84 0.66 -9.90 18.50
N THR A 85 1.53 -10.87 18.27
CA THR A 85 1.61 -12.05 19.17
C THR A 85 2.48 -11.81 20.39
N ASN A 86 3.55 -11.01 20.26
CA ASN A 86 4.55 -10.86 21.32
C ASN A 86 4.46 -9.54 22.09
N PHE A 87 3.77 -8.53 21.56
CA PHE A 87 3.76 -7.19 22.13
C PHE A 87 2.37 -6.60 22.21
N GLY A 88 2.11 -5.86 23.29
CA GLY A 88 1.10 -4.82 23.30
C GLY A 88 1.74 -3.48 22.97
N TRP A 89 0.95 -2.56 22.44
CA TRP A 89 1.43 -1.25 22.03
C TRP A 89 0.44 -0.15 22.34
N GLU A 90 0.97 1.05 22.54
CA GLU A 90 0.19 2.28 22.65
C GLU A 90 0.88 3.41 21.88
N LYS A 91 0.06 4.33 21.35
CA LYS A 91 0.57 5.57 20.76
C LYS A 91 0.91 6.54 21.88
N LEU A 92 2.11 7.10 21.85
CA LEU A 92 2.47 8.17 22.77
C LEU A 92 1.78 9.49 22.38
N LEU A 93 1.50 9.66 21.09
CA LEU A 93 0.77 10.80 20.53
C LEU A 93 -0.54 10.35 19.89
N HIS A 94 -1.66 10.78 20.47
CA HIS A 94 -2.99 10.32 20.02
C HIS A 94 -3.43 11.00 18.72
N ASN A 95 -3.13 12.29 18.57
CA ASN A 95 -3.65 13.16 17.51
C ASN A 95 -2.56 13.67 16.55
N GLU A 96 -1.53 12.84 16.33
CA GLU A 96 -0.49 13.16 15.35
C GLU A 96 -1.07 13.22 13.93
N LYS A 97 -0.72 14.26 13.19
CA LYS A 97 -1.18 14.45 11.81
C LYS A 97 -0.31 13.65 10.85
N ILE A 98 -0.93 13.17 9.77
CA ILE A 98 -0.23 12.58 8.63
C ILE A 98 -0.14 13.67 7.55
N VAL A 99 1.07 13.98 7.10
CA VAL A 99 1.32 14.92 6.00
C VAL A 99 1.76 14.13 4.78
N SER A 100 1.18 14.45 3.63
CA SER A 100 1.51 13.81 2.35
C SER A 100 2.32 14.78 1.51
N ASP A 101 3.65 14.59 1.49
CA ASP A 101 4.54 15.33 0.58
C ASP A 101 5.88 14.60 0.40
N PRO A 102 6.11 13.89 -0.73
CA PRO A 102 5.12 13.33 -1.66
C PRO A 102 4.48 12.01 -1.14
N ILE A 103 5.01 11.45 -0.05
CA ILE A 103 4.55 10.20 0.57
C ILE A 103 3.90 10.54 1.92
N PRO A 104 2.79 9.88 2.30
CA PRO A 104 2.18 10.07 3.62
C PRO A 104 3.17 9.67 4.72
N ARG A 105 3.46 10.61 5.62
CA ARG A 105 4.31 10.40 6.79
C ARG A 105 3.72 11.06 8.04
N PRO A 106 3.84 10.42 9.22
CA PRO A 106 3.53 11.07 10.48
C PRO A 106 4.44 12.29 10.72
N THR A 107 3.89 13.39 11.22
CA THR A 107 4.67 14.64 11.42
C THR A 107 5.79 14.53 12.46
N GLN A 108 5.61 13.66 13.45
CA GLN A 108 6.51 13.43 14.59
C GLN A 108 7.06 11.99 14.62
N GLY A 109 6.90 11.24 13.52
CA GLY A 109 7.48 9.90 13.36
C GLY A 109 6.72 8.76 14.05
N LEU A 110 5.48 8.97 14.51
CA LEU A 110 4.64 7.95 15.17
C LEU A 110 5.34 7.23 16.34
N PRO A 111 5.68 7.97 17.42
CA PRO A 111 6.29 7.37 18.59
C PRO A 111 5.32 6.40 19.27
N ILE A 112 5.72 5.13 19.33
CA ILE A 112 4.98 4.04 19.97
C ILE A 112 5.76 3.49 21.16
N ARG A 113 5.03 3.08 22.20
CA ARG A 113 5.58 2.30 23.31
C ARG A 113 5.18 0.84 23.13
N LEU A 114 6.18 -0.04 23.11
CA LEU A 114 5.99 -1.49 23.03
C LEU A 114 6.25 -2.10 24.41
N TYR A 115 5.35 -2.99 24.85
CA TYR A 115 5.53 -3.81 26.04
C TYR A 115 5.32 -5.27 25.68
N ARG A 116 6.20 -6.16 26.15
CA ARG A 116 6.13 -7.57 25.81
C ARG A 116 4.95 -8.23 26.52
N HIS A 117 4.19 -9.06 25.81
CA HIS A 117 3.26 -9.96 26.46
C HIS A 117 4.04 -10.87 27.41
N HIS A 118 3.62 -10.92 28.68
CA HIS A 118 4.17 -11.90 29.61
C HIS A 118 3.81 -13.28 29.08
N LYS A 119 4.81 -14.06 28.65
CA LYS A 119 4.60 -15.48 28.37
C LYS A 119 4.24 -16.13 29.71
N ILE A 120 2.98 -16.54 29.87
CA ILE A 120 2.64 -17.56 30.86
C ILE A 120 3.39 -18.81 30.38
N ILE A 121 4.47 -19.15 31.10
CA ILE A 121 5.17 -20.41 30.93
C ILE A 121 4.20 -21.47 31.44
N THR A 122 3.52 -22.15 30.53
CA THR A 122 2.81 -23.40 30.78
C THR A 122 3.53 -24.50 30.02
#